data_AF-A0A7S1KGI9-F1
#
_entry.id   AF-A0A7S1KGI9-F1
#
_cell.length_a   1.000
_cell.length_b   1.000
_cell.length_c   1.000
_cell.angle_alpha   90.00
_cell.angle_beta   90.00
_cell.angle_gamma   90.00
#
_symmetry.space_group_name_H-M   'P 1'
#
loop_
_entity.id
_entity.type
_entity.pdbx_description
1 polymer ?
#
loop_
_entity_poly.entity_id
_entity_poly.type
_entity_poly.pdbx_seq_one_letter_code
_entity_poly.pdbx_strand_id
1 'polypeptide(L)'
;FMQILASKGCDVPGLMAEVEEMIVKTVVAVQPTLAHVYHSCQPHDMPNQMSFEVLGFDILIDHRFKPWLIEVNHSPSFSVDSPLDRHVKFHVLRDALALLNIKPENRRKYQASLKAQLASRLMRGRRKN
;
A
#
# COMPACT_ATOMS: atom_id res chain seq x y z
N PHE A 1 14.17 -0.20 20.63
CA PHE A 1 13.83 1.22 20.39
C PHE A 1 12.61 1.66 21.20
N MET A 2 11.41 1.10 20.98
CA MET A 2 10.19 1.52 21.72
C MET A 2 10.33 1.45 23.25
N GLN A 3 10.95 0.38 23.77
CA GLN A 3 11.24 0.27 25.20
C GLN A 3 12.14 1.40 25.75
N ILE A 4 13.05 1.91 24.91
CA ILE A 4 13.94 3.04 25.28
C ILE A 4 13.12 4.33 25.35
N LEU A 5 12.20 4.55 24.41
CA LEU A 5 11.31 5.71 24.46
C LEU A 5 10.41 5.67 25.71
N ALA A 6 9.82 4.51 25.98
CA ALA A 6 9.01 4.30 27.19
C ALA A 6 9.81 4.60 28.48
N SER A 7 11.06 4.12 28.58
CA SER A 7 11.92 4.41 29.73
C SER A 7 12.27 5.88 29.91
N LYS A 8 12.11 6.69 28.85
CA LYS A 8 12.32 8.14 28.86
C LYS A 8 11.02 8.93 29.09
N GLY A 9 9.93 8.25 29.45
CA GLY A 9 8.63 8.86 29.72
C GLY A 9 7.78 9.15 28.48
N CYS A 10 8.11 8.57 27.33
CA CYS A 10 7.26 8.66 26.13
C CYS A 10 6.01 7.79 26.28
N ASP A 11 4.84 8.37 25.98
CA ASP A 11 3.63 7.59 25.70
C ASP A 11 3.76 6.93 24.32
N VAL A 12 4.33 5.72 24.31
CA VAL A 12 4.59 4.96 23.07
C VAL A 12 3.30 4.66 22.29
N PRO A 13 2.19 4.22 22.92
CA PRO A 13 0.91 4.08 22.24
C PRO A 13 0.44 5.37 21.56
N GLY A 14 0.48 6.50 22.26
CA GLY A 14 0.11 7.80 21.70
C GLY A 14 0.99 8.21 20.52
N LEU A 15 2.31 8.08 20.65
CA LEU A 15 3.25 8.33 19.57
C LEU A 15 2.96 7.48 18.33
N MET A 16 2.68 6.19 18.50
CA MET A 16 2.37 5.30 17.38
C MET A 16 1.05 5.67 16.71
N ALA A 17 0.04 6.09 17.47
CA ALA A 17 -1.20 6.60 16.90
C ALA A 17 -0.99 7.88 16.07
N GLU A 18 -0.13 8.80 16.53
CA GLU A 18 0.26 9.98 15.75
C GLU A 18 1.00 9.61 14.45
N VAL A 19 1.88 8.61 14.50
CA VAL A 19 2.57 8.08 13.31
C VAL A 19 1.58 7.46 12.32
N GLU A 20 0.63 6.66 12.80
CA GLU A 20 -0.42 6.06 11.95
C GLU A 20 -1.28 7.14 11.29
N GLU A 21 -1.72 8.14 12.05
CA GLU A 21 -2.52 9.25 11.53
C GLU A 21 -1.75 10.06 10.47
N MET A 22 -0.46 10.30 10.69
CA MET A 22 0.43 10.94 9.73
C MET A 22 0.52 10.15 8.43
N ILE A 23 0.72 8.83 8.49
CA ILE A 23 0.78 7.97 7.30
C ILE A 23 -0.54 8.04 6.52
N VAL A 24 -1.68 7.93 7.21
CA VAL A 24 -3.01 8.01 6.59
C VAL A 24 -3.21 9.35 5.89
N LYS A 25 -2.91 10.47 6.57
CA LYS A 25 -3.05 11.82 5.99
C LYS A 25 -2.19 11.98 4.73
N THR A 26 -0.95 11.48 4.76
CA THR A 26 -0.05 11.54 3.61
C THR A 26 -0.58 10.74 2.41
N VAL A 27 -1.08 9.53 2.64
CA VAL A 27 -1.66 8.69 1.57
C VAL A 27 -2.95 9.30 1.03
N VAL A 28 -3.82 9.81 1.90
CA VAL A 28 -5.08 10.47 1.50
C VAL A 28 -4.82 11.71 0.65
N ALA A 29 -3.78 12.50 0.98
CA ALA A 29 -3.44 13.70 0.22
C ALA A 29 -3.08 13.40 -1.25
N VAL A 30 -2.49 12.24 -1.54
CA VAL A 30 -2.08 11.85 -2.90
C VAL A 30 -3.12 10.95 -3.60
N GLN A 31 -4.08 10.38 -2.85
CA GLN A 31 -5.07 9.43 -3.35
C GLN A 31 -5.83 9.92 -4.61
N PRO A 32 -6.29 11.18 -4.73
CA PRO A 32 -7.02 11.62 -5.93
C PRO A 32 -6.18 11.54 -7.20
N THR A 33 -4.91 11.97 -7.11
CA THR A 33 -3.96 11.94 -8.23
C THR A 33 -3.64 10.50 -8.61
N LEU A 34 -3.34 9.64 -7.62
CA LEU A 34 -3.07 8.23 -7.88
C LEU A 34 -4.27 7.52 -8.53
N ALA A 35 -5.49 7.75 -8.02
CA ALA A 35 -6.69 7.17 -8.59
C ALA A 35 -6.93 7.62 -10.03
N HIS A 36 -6.67 8.90 -10.33
CA HIS A 36 -6.80 9.41 -11.69
C HIS A 36 -5.80 8.72 -12.64
N VAL A 37 -4.52 8.71 -12.29
CA VAL A 37 -3.46 8.08 -13.10
C VAL A 37 -3.75 6.58 -13.28
N TYR A 38 -4.15 5.90 -12.20
CA TYR A 38 -4.49 4.49 -12.23
C TYR A 38 -5.62 4.18 -13.22
N HIS A 39 -6.74 4.92 -13.15
CA HIS A 39 -7.87 4.71 -14.06
C HIS A 39 -7.52 5.01 -15.52
N SER A 40 -6.61 5.96 -15.78
CA SER A 40 -6.10 6.22 -17.13
C SER A 40 -5.25 5.07 -17.67
N CYS A 41 -4.43 4.45 -16.84
CA CYS A 41 -3.56 3.35 -17.23
C CYS A 41 -4.26 1.98 -17.23
N GLN A 42 -5.24 1.79 -16.35
CA GLN A 42 -5.95 0.53 -16.11
C GLN A 42 -7.48 0.71 -16.16
N PRO A 43 -8.06 1.20 -17.28
CA PRO A 43 -9.48 1.55 -17.39
C PRO A 43 -10.43 0.34 -17.31
N HIS A 44 -9.90 -0.88 -17.23
CA HIS A 44 -10.66 -2.12 -17.15
C HIS A 44 -10.47 -2.84 -15.81
N ASP A 45 -9.62 -2.32 -14.92
CA ASP A 45 -9.46 -2.85 -13.57
C ASP A 45 -10.42 -2.20 -12.58
N MET A 46 -11.72 -2.47 -12.76
CA MET A 46 -12.78 -2.01 -11.85
C MET A 46 -12.58 -2.38 -10.37
N PRO A 47 -11.97 -3.52 -9.99
CA PRO A 47 -11.77 -3.83 -8.58
C PRO A 47 -10.57 -3.14 -7.93
N ASN A 48 -9.73 -2.39 -8.66
CA ASN A 48 -8.48 -1.77 -8.17
C ASN A 48 -7.55 -2.78 -7.46
N GLN A 49 -7.37 -3.95 -8.06
CA GLN A 49 -6.65 -5.09 -7.45
C GLN A 49 -5.37 -5.46 -8.20
N MET A 50 -5.03 -4.73 -9.26
CA MET A 50 -3.88 -5.08 -10.11
C MET A 50 -2.56 -4.47 -9.65
N SER A 51 -2.55 -3.62 -8.63
CA SER A 51 -1.33 -2.98 -8.12
C SER A 51 -1.33 -2.86 -6.61
N PHE A 52 -0.15 -3.02 -6.03
CA PHE A 52 0.16 -2.77 -4.63
C PHE A 52 1.57 -2.22 -4.53
N GLU A 53 1.87 -1.54 -3.43
CA GLU A 53 3.17 -0.93 -3.21
C GLU A 53 3.55 -1.01 -1.74
N VAL A 54 4.83 -1.23 -1.46
CA VAL A 54 5.40 -1.16 -0.11
C VAL A 54 6.20 0.14 -0.03
N LEU A 55 5.70 1.08 0.77
CA LEU A 55 6.33 2.39 0.96
C LEU A 55 7.22 2.39 2.20
N GLY A 56 8.38 3.05 2.11
CA GLY A 56 9.23 3.36 3.27
C GLY A 56 8.92 4.76 3.77
N PHE A 57 8.49 4.90 5.02
CA PHE A 57 8.27 6.20 5.65
C PHE A 57 9.43 6.53 6.58
N ASP A 58 10.14 7.62 6.27
CA ASP A 58 11.24 8.10 7.09
C ASP A 58 10.71 9.16 8.03
N ILE A 59 10.65 8.80 9.33
CA ILE A 59 10.03 9.60 10.37
C ILE A 59 11.07 9.95 11.43
N LEU A 60 11.23 11.24 11.69
CA LEU A 60 12.07 11.75 12.76
C LEU A 60 11.24 11.99 14.01
N ILE A 61 11.68 11.48 15.16
CA ILE A 61 11.07 11.77 16.47
C ILE A 61 11.95 12.79 17.18
N ASP A 62 11.38 13.95 17.52
CA ASP A 62 12.11 15.01 18.22
C ASP A 62 12.23 14.78 19.74
N HIS A 63 12.91 15.70 20.43
CA HIS A 63 13.14 15.64 21.87
C HIS A 63 11.85 15.74 22.72
N ARG A 64 10.72 16.12 22.12
CA ARG A 64 9.39 16.18 22.75
C ARG A 64 8.54 14.97 22.40
N PHE A 65 9.13 13.94 21.80
CA PHE A 65 8.44 12.76 21.27
C PHE A 65 7.42 13.09 20.18
N LYS A 66 7.60 14.18 19.44
CA LYS A 66 6.73 14.48 18.30
C LYS A 66 7.31 13.84 17.03
N PRO A 67 6.51 13.09 16.26
CA PRO A 67 6.93 12.56 14.97
C PRO A 67 6.85 13.63 13.88
N TRP A 68 7.82 13.60 12.96
CA TRP A 68 7.91 14.47 11.79
C TRP A 68 8.20 13.64 10.55
N LEU A 69 7.33 13.73 9.54
CA LEU A 69 7.57 13.10 8.24
C LEU A 69 8.73 13.81 7.54
N ILE A 70 9.74 13.05 7.14
CA ILE A 70 10.87 13.57 6.36
C ILE A 70 10.63 13.28 4.88
N GLU A 71 10.43 12.01 4.53
CA GLU A 71 10.18 11.59 3.16
C GLU A 71 9.38 10.29 3.09
N VAL A 72 8.85 10.02 1.89
CA VAL A 72 8.20 8.76 1.54
C VAL A 72 8.93 8.15 0.35
N ASN A 73 9.50 6.97 0.57
CA ASN A 73 10.29 6.22 -0.39
C ASN A 73 9.43 5.18 -1.10
N HIS A 74 9.28 5.32 -2.43
CA HIS A 74 8.58 4.38 -3.31
C HIS A 74 9.41 3.14 -3.65
N SER A 75 10.71 3.14 -3.32
CA SER A 75 11.61 2.00 -3.52
C SER A 75 12.51 1.80 -2.29
N PRO A 76 11.96 1.41 -1.14
CA PRO A 76 12.76 1.15 0.05
C PRO A 76 13.75 0.00 -0.20
N SER A 77 14.92 0.06 0.42
CA SER A 77 15.95 -0.97 0.24
C SER A 77 15.56 -2.29 0.91
N PHE A 78 15.52 -3.36 0.12
CA PHE A 78 15.36 -4.74 0.60
C PHE A 78 16.68 -5.52 0.70
N SER A 79 17.83 -4.85 0.58
CA SER A 79 19.14 -5.46 0.86
C SER A 79 19.22 -5.95 2.30
N VAL A 80 19.90 -7.07 2.52
CA VAL A 80 19.98 -7.74 3.83
C VAL A 80 21.43 -7.77 4.26
N ASP A 81 21.84 -6.77 5.03
CA ASP A 81 23.22 -6.60 5.49
C ASP A 81 23.41 -7.10 6.94
N SER A 82 22.31 -7.29 7.68
CA SER A 82 22.32 -7.81 9.04
C SER A 82 21.21 -8.84 9.30
N PRO A 83 21.35 -9.67 10.37
CA PRO A 83 20.26 -10.55 10.81
C PRO A 83 18.97 -9.81 11.18
N LEU A 84 19.08 -8.57 11.68
CA LEU A 84 17.94 -7.72 11.99
C LEU A 84 17.21 -7.29 10.71
N ASP A 85 17.95 -6.87 9.68
CA ASP A 85 17.37 -6.53 8.37
C ASP A 85 16.62 -7.72 7.81
N ARG A 86 17.24 -8.91 7.86
CA ARG A 86 16.59 -10.14 7.40
C ARG A 86 15.28 -10.36 8.11
N HIS A 87 15.28 -10.23 9.44
CA HIS A 87 14.09 -10.47 10.25
C HIS A 87 12.97 -9.48 9.90
N VAL A 88 13.24 -8.18 9.95
CA VAL A 88 12.22 -7.15 9.73
C VAL A 88 11.71 -7.17 8.27
N LYS A 89 12.62 -7.12 7.30
CA LYS A 89 12.27 -6.99 5.88
C LYS A 89 11.56 -8.23 5.35
N PHE A 90 11.97 -9.43 5.79
CA PHE A 90 11.27 -10.66 5.41
C PHE A 90 9.82 -10.67 5.90
N HIS A 91 9.57 -10.25 7.14
CA HIS A 91 8.21 -10.24 7.70
C HIS A 91 7.32 -9.21 6.99
N VAL A 92 7.85 -8.02 6.68
CA VAL A 92 7.14 -7.02 5.88
C VAL A 92 6.70 -7.59 4.52
N LEU A 93 7.62 -8.22 3.78
CA LEU A 93 7.30 -8.77 2.46
C LEU A 93 6.35 -9.97 2.54
N ARG A 94 6.60 -10.89 3.49
CA ARG A 94 5.73 -12.07 3.70
C ARG A 94 4.30 -11.64 4.01
N ASP A 95 4.13 -10.71 4.94
CA ASP A 95 2.81 -10.30 5.40
C ASP A 95 2.10 -9.44 4.35
N ALA A 96 2.82 -8.59 3.60
CA ALA A 96 2.28 -7.90 2.44
C ALA A 96 1.73 -8.89 1.40
N LEU A 97 2.50 -9.91 1.02
CA LEU A 97 2.05 -10.93 0.05
C LEU A 97 0.87 -11.77 0.58
N ALA A 98 0.86 -12.05 1.89
CA ALA A 98 -0.26 -12.74 2.53
C ALA A 98 -1.55 -11.91 2.46
N LEU A 99 -1.47 -10.60 2.71
CA LEU A 99 -2.61 -9.68 2.64
C LEU A 99 -3.18 -9.55 1.22
N LEU A 100 -2.34 -9.63 0.18
CA LEU A 100 -2.79 -9.63 -1.21
C LEU A 100 -3.64 -10.85 -1.57
N ASN A 101 -3.54 -11.95 -0.79
CA ASN A 101 -4.38 -13.13 -0.94
C ASN A 101 -4.45 -13.63 -2.40
N ILE A 102 -3.28 -13.68 -3.05
CA ILE A 102 -3.14 -14.01 -4.47
C ILE A 102 -3.52 -15.48 -4.68
N LYS A 103 -4.73 -15.73 -5.18
CA LYS A 103 -5.24 -17.07 -5.48
C LYS A 103 -5.39 -17.28 -6.99
N PRO A 104 -5.11 -18.49 -7.52
CA PRO A 104 -5.36 -18.81 -8.92
C PRO A 104 -6.82 -18.57 -9.36
N GLU A 105 -7.75 -18.70 -8.43
CA GLU A 105 -9.18 -18.40 -8.63
C GLU A 105 -9.43 -16.93 -8.95
N ASN A 106 -8.69 -16.00 -8.34
CA ASN A 106 -8.83 -14.56 -8.57
C ASN A 106 -8.52 -14.25 -10.04
N ARG A 107 -7.46 -14.86 -10.59
CA ARG A 107 -7.08 -14.73 -12.00
C ARG A 107 -8.17 -15.27 -12.94
N ARG A 108 -8.73 -16.45 -12.65
CA ARG A 108 -9.82 -17.03 -13.47
C ARG A 108 -11.07 -16.15 -13.45
N LYS A 109 -11.46 -15.66 -12.28
CA LYS A 109 -12.61 -14.75 -12.12
C LYS A 109 -12.40 -13.45 -12.88
N TYR A 110 -11.21 -12.86 -12.79
CA TYR A 110 -10.85 -11.65 -13.54
C TYR A 110 -10.91 -11.86 -15.06
N GLN A 111 -10.37 -12.97 -15.56
CA GLN A 111 -10.46 -13.28 -17.00
C GLN A 111 -11.90 -13.52 -17.46
N ALA A 112 -12.72 -14.19 -16.64
CA ALA A 112 -14.13 -14.41 -16.94
C ALA A 112 -14.93 -13.10 -16.96
N SER A 113 -14.70 -12.20 -16.01
CA SER A 113 -15.38 -10.89 -15.98
C SER A 113 -14.97 -10.02 -17.17
N LEU A 114 -13.69 -10.03 -17.56
CA LEU A 114 -13.21 -9.31 -18.74
C LEU A 114 -13.87 -9.84 -20.03
N LYS A 115 -13.95 -11.16 -20.20
CA LYS A 115 -14.67 -11.79 -21.33
C LYS A 115 -16.15 -11.40 -21.37
N ALA A 116 -16.82 -11.43 -20.22
CA ALA A 116 -18.23 -11.05 -20.11
C ALA A 116 -18.47 -9.57 -20.46
N GLN A 117 -17.59 -8.66 -19.99
CA GLN A 117 -17.67 -7.25 -20.33
C GLN A 117 -17.45 -6.99 -21.82
N LEU A 118 -16.46 -7.63 -22.44
CA LEU A 118 -16.21 -7.51 -23.89
C LEU A 118 -17.41 -8.00 -24.71
N ALA A 119 -17.97 -9.16 -24.36
CA ALA A 119 -19.17 -9.68 -25.00
C ALA A 119 -20.36 -8.71 -24.87
N SER A 120 -20.55 -8.11 -23.70
CA SER A 120 -21.64 -7.13 -23.47
C SER A 120 -21.50 -5.87 -24.35
N ARG A 121 -20.26 -5.41 -24.58
CA ARG A 121 -19.97 -4.23 -25.43
C ARG A 121 -20.24 -4.53 -26.90
N LEU A 122 -19.82 -5.70 -27.39
CA LEU A 122 -20.11 -6.16 -28.75
C LEU A 122 -21.61 -6.26 -29.02
N MET A 123 -22.37 -6.82 -28.06
CA MET A 123 -23.83 -6.96 -28.18
C MET A 123 -24.57 -5.61 -28.14
N ARG A 124 -24.07 -4.62 -27.40
CA ARG A 124 -24.62 -3.25 -27.41
C ARG A 124 -24.36 -2.50 -28.71
N GLY A 125 -23.19 -2.67 -29.33
CA GLY A 125 -22.88 -2.08 -30.64
C GLY A 125 -23.76 -2.63 -31.76
N ARG A 126 -24.10 -3.92 -31.69
CA ARG A 126 -24.91 -4.63 -32.69
C ARG A 126 -26.41 -4.29 -32.66
N ARG A 127 -26.90 -3.70 -31.57
CA ARG A 127 -28.30 -3.24 -31.40
C ARG A 127 -28.56 -1.83 -31.94
N LYS A 128 -27.51 -1.09 -32.34
CA LYS A 128 -27.61 0.29 -32.85
C LYS A 128 -27.52 0.39 -34.38
N ASN A 129 -27.46 -0.75 -35.09
CA ASN A 129 -27.49 -0.84 -36.56
C ASN A 129 -28.76 -1.55 -37.02
#